data_AF-A0A353X859-F1
#
_entry.id   AF-A0A353X859-F1
#
_cell.length_a   1.000
_cell.length_b   1.000
_cell.length_c   1.000
_cell.angle_alpha   90.00
_cell.angle_beta   90.00
_cell.angle_gamma   90.00
#
_symmetry.space_group_name_H-M   'P 1'
#
loop_
_entity.id
_entity.type
_entity.pdbx_description
1 polymer ?
#
loop_
_entity_poly.entity_id
_entity_poly.type
_entity_poly.pdbx_seq_one_letter_code
_entity_poly.pdbx_strand_id
1 'polypeptide(L)'
;MAVGAMNLAGAAPFLLELWRHGGDMAVFAALAQWPMTYLASYSAAALGLAIDWAMVGMVSAILLQKAQARLARIEEQQKKAVERWGPEVARGITLAPSGLPVGQPPAPR
;
A
#
# COMPACT_ATOMS: atom_id res chain seq x y z
N MET A 1 0.39 -11.00 -4.41
CA MET A 1 -0.18 -12.36 -4.18
C MET A 1 -1.70 -12.43 -4.41
N ALA A 2 -2.46 -11.32 -4.32
CA ALA A 2 -3.89 -11.31 -4.59
C ALA A 2 -4.26 -11.67 -6.05
N VAL A 3 -3.48 -11.19 -7.02
CA VAL A 3 -3.70 -11.46 -8.46
C VAL A 3 -3.67 -12.96 -8.79
N GLY A 4 -2.74 -13.72 -8.21
CA GLY A 4 -2.63 -15.17 -8.43
C GLY A 4 -3.76 -15.96 -7.76
N ALA A 5 -4.18 -15.56 -6.55
CA ALA A 5 -5.27 -16.20 -5.83
C ALA A 5 -6.63 -15.98 -6.51
N MET A 6 -6.89 -14.77 -7.03
CA MET A 6 -8.13 -14.49 -7.78
C MET A 6 -8.18 -15.19 -9.14
N ASN A 7 -7.03 -15.31 -9.83
CA ASN A 7 -6.95 -16.04 -11.10
C ASN A 7 -7.23 -17.54 -10.88
N LEU A 8 -6.65 -18.13 -9.82
CA LEU A 8 -6.94 -19.51 -9.42
C LEU A 8 -8.41 -19.70 -8.99
N ALA A 9 -9.00 -18.74 -8.26
CA ALA A 9 -10.40 -18.79 -7.87
C ALA A 9 -11.37 -18.73 -9.07
N GLY A 10 -11.02 -17.96 -10.11
CA GLY A 10 -11.76 -17.91 -11.37
C GLY A 10 -11.66 -19.20 -12.20
N ALA A 11 -10.50 -19.86 -12.16
CA ALA A 11 -10.27 -21.13 -12.83
C ALA A 11 -10.80 -22.36 -12.05
N ALA A 12 -11.00 -22.23 -10.74
CA ALA A 12 -11.43 -23.30 -9.83
C ALA A 12 -12.72 -24.04 -10.26
N PRO A 13 -13.84 -23.37 -10.65
CA PRO A 13 -15.05 -24.09 -11.05
C PRO A 13 -14.85 -24.94 -12.31
N PHE A 14 -14.04 -24.48 -13.26
CA PHE A 14 -13.73 -25.22 -14.48
C PHE A 14 -12.79 -26.40 -14.21
N LEU A 15 -11.82 -26.22 -13.31
CA LEU A 15 -10.93 -27.29 -12.86
C LEU A 15 -11.71 -28.40 -12.13
N LEU A 16 -12.68 -28.01 -11.30
CA LEU A 16 -13.54 -28.94 -10.56
C LEU A 16 -14.47 -29.72 -11.50
N GLU A 17 -15.05 -29.07 -12.51
CA GLU A 17 -15.89 -29.77 -13.50
C GLU A 17 -15.08 -30.79 -14.31
N LEU A 18 -13.85 -30.43 -14.70
CA LEU A 18 -12.94 -31.33 -15.38
C LEU A 18 -12.55 -32.54 -14.52
N TRP A 19 -12.25 -32.32 -13.24
CA TRP A 19 -11.99 -33.40 -12.28
C TRP A 19 -13.22 -34.28 -12.03
N ARG A 20 -14.42 -33.70 -12.02
CA ARG A 20 -15.67 -34.44 -11.85
C ARG A 20 -15.97 -35.39 -13.01
N HIS A 21 -15.50 -35.05 -14.22
CA HIS A 21 -15.55 -35.89 -15.41
C HIS A 21 -14.31 -36.78 -15.59
N GLY A 22 -13.49 -36.95 -14.56
CA GLY A 22 -12.34 -37.86 -14.58
C GLY A 22 -11.16 -37.38 -15.42
N GLY A 23 -11.12 -36.08 -15.79
CA GLY A 23 -10.08 -35.54 -16.67
C GLY A 23 -10.19 -36.01 -18.11
N ASP A 24 -11.40 -36.37 -18.58
CA ASP A 24 -11.62 -36.77 -19.96
C ASP A 24 -11.27 -35.65 -20.93
N MET A 25 -10.40 -35.96 -21.89
CA MET A 25 -9.85 -35.00 -22.84
C MET A 25 -10.90 -34.54 -23.87
N ALA A 26 -11.96 -35.33 -24.08
CA ALA A 26 -13.12 -34.91 -24.89
C ALA A 26 -13.93 -33.82 -24.19
N VAL A 27 -14.09 -33.91 -22.87
CA VAL A 27 -14.80 -32.92 -22.04
C VAL A 27 -13.98 -31.63 -21.93
N PHE A 28 -12.66 -31.75 -21.78
CA PHE A 28 -11.75 -30.60 -21.87
C PHE A 28 -11.87 -29.87 -23.22
N ALA A 29 -11.81 -30.60 -24.34
CA ALA A 29 -11.91 -30.01 -25.66
C ALA A 29 -13.26 -29.31 -25.86
N ALA A 30 -14.36 -29.93 -25.41
CA ALA A 30 -15.68 -29.28 -25.40
C ALA A 30 -15.64 -27.97 -24.60
N LEU A 31 -15.25 -27.99 -23.32
CA LEU A 31 -15.19 -26.79 -22.46
C LEU A 31 -14.26 -25.69 -23.01
N ALA A 32 -13.15 -26.06 -23.64
CA ALA A 32 -12.20 -25.14 -24.26
C ALA A 32 -12.70 -24.53 -25.58
N GLN A 33 -13.74 -25.09 -26.19
CA GLN A 33 -14.39 -24.55 -27.38
C GLN A 33 -15.56 -23.61 -27.03
N TRP A 34 -16.06 -23.62 -25.79
CA TRP A 34 -17.14 -22.73 -25.37
C TRP A 34 -16.59 -21.33 -25.02
N PRO A 35 -17.04 -20.27 -25.73
CA PRO A 35 -16.57 -18.90 -25.47
C PRO A 35 -16.93 -18.40 -24.06
N MET A 36 -17.98 -18.96 -23.45
CA MET A 36 -18.42 -18.64 -22.09
C MET A 36 -17.35 -18.98 -21.04
N THR A 37 -16.57 -20.05 -21.26
CA THR A 37 -15.50 -20.51 -20.36
C THR A 37 -14.38 -19.46 -20.23
N TYR A 38 -13.96 -18.88 -21.36
CA TYR A 38 -12.97 -17.81 -21.37
C TYR A 38 -13.53 -16.52 -20.77
N LEU A 39 -14.76 -16.14 -21.11
CA LEU A 39 -15.42 -14.95 -20.55
C LEU A 39 -15.53 -15.00 -19.02
N ALA A 40 -15.93 -16.13 -18.46
CA ALA A 40 -15.99 -16.32 -17.02
C ALA A 40 -14.60 -16.26 -16.36
N SER A 41 -13.59 -16.92 -16.95
CA SER A 41 -12.23 -16.91 -16.39
C SER A 41 -11.58 -15.53 -16.46
N TYR A 42 -11.68 -14.85 -17.60
CA TYR A 42 -11.10 -13.52 -17.77
C TYR A 42 -11.85 -12.44 -16.97
N SER A 43 -13.17 -12.53 -16.80
CA SER A 43 -13.92 -11.60 -15.94
C SER A 43 -13.55 -11.75 -14.47
N ALA A 44 -13.37 -12.98 -13.98
CA ALA A 44 -12.87 -13.23 -12.63
C ALA A 44 -11.45 -12.68 -12.43
N ALA A 45 -10.57 -12.84 -13.41
CA ALA A 45 -9.23 -12.27 -13.39
C ALA A 45 -9.24 -10.73 -13.38
N ALA A 46 -10.11 -10.11 -14.19
CA ALA A 46 -10.27 -8.65 -14.24
C ALA A 46 -10.82 -8.09 -12.92
N LEU A 47 -11.78 -8.77 -12.28
CA LEU A 47 -12.28 -8.40 -10.96
C LEU A 47 -11.19 -8.50 -9.88
N GLY A 48 -10.32 -9.51 -9.98
CA GLY A 48 -9.14 -9.64 -9.14
C GLY A 48 -8.23 -8.42 -9.19
N LEU A 49 -7.93 -7.95 -10.40
CA LEU A 49 -7.10 -6.77 -10.62
C LEU A 49 -7.79 -5.49 -10.12
N ALA A 50 -9.10 -5.36 -10.33
CA ALA A 50 -9.86 -4.20 -9.88
C ALA A 50 -9.85 -4.06 -8.35
N ILE A 51 -9.97 -5.19 -7.62
CA ILE A 51 -9.93 -5.20 -6.16
C ILE A 51 -8.51 -4.89 -5.65
N ASP A 52 -7.46 -5.39 -6.31
CA ASP A 52 -6.07 -5.09 -5.97
C ASP A 52 -5.80 -3.59 -6.07
N TRP A 53 -6.22 -2.95 -7.16
CA TRP A 53 -6.09 -1.50 -7.33
C TRP A 53 -6.89 -0.69 -6.31
N ALA A 54 -8.12 -1.11 -6.01
CA ALA A 54 -8.95 -0.46 -4.99
C ALA A 54 -8.28 -0.52 -3.61
N MET A 55 -7.69 -1.67 -3.26
CA MET A 55 -7.01 -1.86 -1.99
C MET A 55 -5.74 -1.02 -1.90
N VAL A 56 -4.92 -0.97 -2.96
CA VAL A 56 -3.72 -0.10 -3.01
C VAL A 56 -4.10 1.37 -2.85
N GLY A 57 -5.17 1.82 -3.50
CA GLY A 57 -5.70 3.18 -3.35
C GLY A 57 -6.13 3.49 -1.91
N MET A 58 -6.90 2.59 -1.30
CA MET A 58 -7.38 2.74 0.08
C MET A 58 -6.24 2.80 1.10
N VAL A 59 -5.27 1.89 0.99
CA VAL A 59 -4.11 1.84 1.89
C VAL A 59 -3.27 3.12 1.78
N SER A 60 -3.06 3.61 0.56
CA SER A 60 -2.33 4.86 0.31
C SER A 60 -3.03 6.06 0.96
N ALA A 61 -4.36 6.13 0.85
CA ALA A 61 -5.14 7.19 1.50
C ALA A 61 -5.03 7.15 3.03
N ILE A 62 -5.10 5.96 3.64
CA ILE A 62 -4.95 5.80 5.10
C ILE A 62 -3.53 6.19 5.54
N LEU A 63 -2.51 5.78 4.80
CA LEU A 63 -1.11 6.16 5.08
C LEU A 63 -0.91 7.67 5.00
N LEU A 64 -1.48 8.33 4.00
CA LEU A 64 -1.39 9.77 3.84
C LEU A 64 -2.06 10.51 5.02
N GLN A 65 -3.27 10.09 5.41
CA GLN A 65 -3.95 10.65 6.57
C GLN A 65 -3.15 10.47 7.86
N LYS A 66 -2.57 9.28 8.08
CA LYS A 66 -1.70 9.02 9.23
C LYS A 66 -0.44 9.89 9.20
N ALA A 67 0.17 10.10 8.04
CA ALA A 67 1.34 10.95 7.89
C ALA A 67 1.03 12.40 8.24
N GLN A 68 -0.09 12.93 7.74
CA GLN A 68 -0.56 14.28 8.07
C GLN A 68 -0.85 14.44 9.58
N ALA A 69 -1.56 13.49 10.18
CA ALA A 69 -1.84 13.51 11.62
C ALA A 69 -0.55 13.44 12.46
N ARG A 70 0.44 12.66 12.02
CA ARG A 70 1.75 12.59 12.68
C ARG A 70 2.51 13.90 12.56
N LEU A 71 2.48 14.55 11.38
CA LEU A 71 3.13 15.84 11.16
C LEU A 71 2.55 16.90 12.09
N ALA A 72 1.22 17.03 12.13
CA ALA A 72 0.53 17.97 13.01
C ALA A 72 0.90 17.76 14.49
N ARG A 73 1.01 16.50 14.93
CA ARG A 73 1.43 16.18 16.30
C ARG A 73 2.88 16.60 16.59
N ILE A 74 3.78 16.41 15.63
CA ILE A 74 5.19 16.84 15.76
C ILE A 74 5.27 18.37 15.83
N GLU A 75 4.55 19.08 14.97
CA GLU A 75 4.49 20.54 14.96
C GLU A 75 3.93 21.08 16.28
N GLU A 76 2.89 20.47 16.83
CA GLU A 76 2.33 20.83 18.13
C GLU A 76 3.36 20.63 19.26
N GLN A 77 4.11 19.53 19.22
CA GLN A 77 5.18 19.26 20.19
C GLN A 77 6.34 20.27 20.07
N GLN A 78 6.74 20.61 18.85
CA GLN A 78 7.75 21.63 18.59
C GLN A 78 7.29 22.99 19.12
N LYS A 79 6.04 23.38 18.87
CA LYS A 79 5.47 24.63 19.40
C LYS A 79 5.48 24.65 20.93
N LYS A 80 5.04 23.58 21.58
CA LYS A 80 5.08 23.45 23.05
C LYS A 80 6.50 23.52 23.60
N ALA A 81 7.48 22.95 22.89
CA ALA A 81 8.89 23.05 23.27
C ALA A 81 9.39 24.50 23.17
N VAL A 82 9.04 25.22 22.10
CA VAL A 82 9.39 26.64 21.95
C VAL A 82 8.72 27.51 23.00
N GLU A 83 7.44 27.28 23.31
CA GLU A 83 6.72 28.04 24.36
C GLU A 83 7.35 27.85 25.74
N ARG A 84 7.78 26.63 26.06
CA ARG A 84 8.32 26.30 27.39
C ARG A 84 9.79 26.70 27.58
N TRP A 85 10.58 26.67 26.51
CA TRP A 85 12.04 26.83 26.60
C TRP A 85 12.57 28.06 25.84
N GLY A 86 11.68 28.79 25.15
CA GLY A 86 12.02 29.97 24.35
C GLY A 86 12.42 29.65 22.91
N PRO A 87 12.49 30.68 22.05
CA PRO A 87 12.79 30.55 20.61
C PRO A 87 14.21 30.05 20.31
N GLU A 88 15.09 30.02 21.31
CA GLU A 88 16.47 29.59 21.15
C GLU A 88 16.59 28.10 20.79
N VAL A 89 15.64 27.28 21.27
CA VAL A 89 15.60 25.82 21.01
C VAL A 89 15.24 25.51 19.55
N ALA A 90 14.58 26.43 18.84
CA ALA A 90 14.24 26.26 17.43
C ALA A 90 15.40 26.62 16.49
N ARG A 91 16.38 27.39 16.95
CA ARG A 91 17.58 27.69 16.14
C ARG A 91 18.42 26.44 16.10
N GLY A 92 18.70 25.93 14.89
CA GLY A 92 19.55 24.77 14.68
C GLY A 92 20.96 25.05 15.19
N ILE A 93 21.22 24.75 16.47
CA ILE A 93 22.55 24.87 17.04
C ILE A 93 23.38 23.74 16.43
N THR A 94 24.47 24.09 15.76
CA THR A 94 25.42 23.10 15.26
C THR A 94 26.13 22.51 16.49
N LEU A 95 25.81 21.26 16.82
CA LEU A 95 26.43 20.56 17.94
C LEU A 95 27.77 19.98 17.50
N ALA A 96 28.81 20.16 18.32
CA ALA A 96 30.08 19.48 18.15
C ALA A 96 29.86 17.95 18.30
N PRO A 97 30.82 17.11 17.85
CA PRO A 97 30.77 15.66 18.08
C PRO A 97 30.63 15.26 19.56
N SER A 98 30.96 16.18 20.48
CA SER A 98 30.80 16.03 21.94
C SER A 98 29.41 16.41 22.48
N GLY A 99 28.49 16.86 21.63
CA GLY A 99 27.13 17.28 22.02
C GLY A 99 27.02 18.71 22.58
N LEU A 100 28.12 19.47 22.60
CA LEU A 100 28.12 20.87 23.04
C LEU A 100 27.82 21.84 21.88
N PRO A 101 27.17 22.98 22.15
CA PRO A 101 26.91 24.00 21.13
C PRO A 101 28.22 24.62 20.63
N VAL A 102 28.51 24.50 19.34
CA VAL A 102 29.62 25.24 18.72
C VAL A 102 29.17 26.68 18.55
N GLY A 103 29.97 27.62 19.06
CA GLY A 103 29.65 29.04 19.26
C GLY A 103 28.67 29.68 18.25
N GLN A 104 27.77 30.48 18.80
CA GLN A 104 26.80 31.32 18.08
C GLN A 104 27.50 32.11 16.95
N PRO A 105 27.04 32.06 15.69
CA PRO A 105 27.56 32.94 14.66
C PRO A 105 27.27 34.41 15.03
N PRO A 106 28.21 35.34 14.76
CA PRO A 106 28.08 36.74 15.17
C PRO A 106 26.82 37.39 14.57
N ALA A 107 26.11 38.17 15.39
CA ALA A 107 24.91 38.89 14.98
C ALA A 107 25.19 39.84 13.79
N PRO A 108 24.31 39.90 12.77
CA PRO A 108 24.42 40.90 11.72
C PRO A 108 24.23 42.30 12.33
N ARG A 109 25.20 43.19 12.06
CA ARG A 109 25.19 44.60 12.47
C ARG A 109 24.14 45.40 11.72
#